data_AF-A0A6G7ZUL4-F1
#
_entry.id   AF-A0A6G7ZUL4-F1
#
_cell.length_a   1.000
_cell.length_b   1.000
_cell.length_c   1.000
_cell.angle_alpha   90.00
_cell.angle_beta   90.00
_cell.angle_gamma   90.00
#
_symmetry.space_group_name_H-M   'P 1'
#
loop_
_entity.id
_entity.type
_entity.pdbx_description
1 polymer ?
#
loop_
_entity_poly.entity_id
_entity_poly.type
_entity_poly.pdbx_seq_one_letter_code
_entity_poly.pdbx_strand_id
1 'polypeptide(L)'
;MADEQQAQTVAENNEAATQGGTQVDPAFFDAVNAYLAVSDEQTRKFGVKPAAMAMNYAAARHSAHMYLVSVKPIDAANERAGFLDYMSTMFRRMLNEHLDGMGEERGIDVGESELAAEYAAAGVQIGRMKQQTPANEYVAAAGATPPAASNE
;
A
#
# COMPACT_ATOMS: atom_id res chain seq x y z
N MET A 1 -8.25 4.20 35.85
CA MET A 1 -8.79 2.93 35.35
C MET A 1 -9.15 2.96 33.87
N ALA A 2 -9.85 3.98 33.33
CA ALA A 2 -10.15 4.06 31.89
C ALA A 2 -8.95 4.55 31.04
N ASP A 3 -8.14 5.48 31.56
CA ASP A 3 -7.00 6.05 30.83
C ASP A 3 -5.82 5.08 30.70
N GLU A 4 -5.65 4.16 31.65
CA GLU A 4 -4.58 3.15 31.63
C GLU A 4 -4.84 2.03 30.61
N GLN A 5 -6.10 1.68 30.38
CA GLN A 5 -6.48 0.72 29.34
C GLN A 5 -6.31 1.29 27.93
N GLN A 6 -6.55 2.59 27.74
CA GLN A 6 -6.30 3.25 26.46
C GLN A 6 -4.79 3.35 26.15
N ALA A 7 -3.97 3.65 27.17
CA ALA A 7 -2.50 3.68 27.02
C ALA A 7 -1.91 2.29 26.72
N GLN A 8 -2.47 1.21 27.28
CA GLN A 8 -2.04 -0.17 26.99
C GLN A 8 -2.41 -0.60 25.56
N THR A 9 -3.60 -0.25 25.06
CA THR A 9 -3.96 -0.56 23.65
C THR A 9 -3.14 0.19 22.60
N VAL A 10 -2.64 1.39 22.93
CA VAL A 10 -1.76 2.15 22.02
C VAL A 10 -0.33 1.61 22.04
N ALA A 11 0.13 1.10 23.19
CA ALA A 11 1.45 0.49 23.32
C ALA A 11 1.55 -0.89 22.65
N GLU A 12 0.48 -1.69 22.66
CA GLU A 12 0.43 -3.00 21.98
C GLU A 12 0.30 -2.88 20.45
N ASN A 13 -0.32 -1.81 19.94
CA ASN A 13 -0.33 -1.52 18.49
C ASN A 13 0.98 -0.92 17.96
N ASN A 14 1.97 -0.70 18.84
CA ASN A 14 3.32 -0.23 18.49
C ASN A 14 4.30 -1.39 18.28
N GLU A 15 3.82 -2.60 18.01
CA GLU A 15 4.62 -3.63 17.37
C GLU A 15 5.11 -3.07 16.02
N ALA A 16 6.40 -2.77 15.95
CA ALA A 16 7.02 -2.20 14.76
C ALA A 16 6.69 -3.10 13.56
N ALA A 17 5.81 -2.62 12.68
CA ALA A 17 5.48 -3.31 11.46
C ALA A 17 6.77 -3.50 10.67
N THR A 18 7.20 -4.76 10.61
CA THR A 18 8.48 -5.13 10.03
C THR A 18 8.29 -5.29 8.54
N GLN A 19 8.50 -4.22 7.76
CA GLN A 19 8.60 -4.32 6.31
C GLN A 19 10.01 -4.79 5.94
N GLY A 20 10.11 -6.01 5.40
CA GLY A 20 11.38 -6.54 4.87
C GLY A 20 12.51 -6.70 5.91
N GLY A 21 12.20 -6.93 7.19
CA GLY A 21 13.21 -7.13 8.24
C GLY A 21 13.81 -5.86 8.83
N THR A 22 13.31 -4.67 8.45
CA THR A 22 13.73 -3.39 9.04
C THR A 22 12.66 -2.88 10.00
N GLN A 23 13.08 -2.45 11.20
CA GLN A 23 12.19 -1.80 12.15
C GLN A 23 11.78 -0.43 11.60
N VAL A 24 10.51 -0.31 11.19
CA VAL A 24 9.96 0.96 10.70
C VAL A 24 9.56 1.81 11.90
N ASP A 25 9.96 3.09 11.89
CA ASP A 25 9.55 4.06 12.92
C ASP A 25 8.01 4.18 12.93
N PRO A 26 7.32 4.06 14.07
CA PRO A 26 5.87 4.24 14.12
C PRO A 26 5.37 5.55 13.47
N ALA A 27 6.13 6.65 13.56
CA ALA A 27 5.79 7.92 12.93
C ALA A 27 5.71 7.86 11.40
N PHE A 28 6.33 6.85 10.78
CA PHE A 28 6.15 6.56 9.36
C PHE A 28 4.68 6.29 9.03
N PHE A 29 3.98 5.51 9.86
CA PHE A 29 2.59 5.17 9.62
C PHE A 29 1.66 6.36 9.82
N ASP A 30 2.00 7.30 10.72
CA ASP A 30 1.29 8.58 10.81
C ASP A 30 1.38 9.37 9.50
N ALA A 31 2.57 9.42 8.88
CA ALA A 31 2.75 10.08 7.59
C ALA A 31 1.98 9.36 6.47
N VAL A 32 2.02 8.02 6.42
CA VAL A 32 1.23 7.22 5.47
C VAL A 32 -0.26 7.51 5.61
N ASN A 33 -0.78 7.50 6.84
CA ASN A 33 -2.18 7.77 7.12
C ASN A 33 -2.60 9.19 6.71
N ALA A 34 -1.73 10.18 6.88
CA ALA A 34 -1.98 11.54 6.39
C ALA A 34 -2.13 11.59 4.86
N TYR A 35 -1.31 10.84 4.11
CA TYR A 35 -1.46 10.74 2.66
C TYR A 35 -2.73 9.99 2.24
N LEU A 36 -3.10 8.92 2.97
CA LEU A 36 -4.34 8.18 2.71
C LEU A 36 -5.57 9.06 2.94
N ALA A 37 -5.60 9.85 4.01
CA ALA A 37 -6.70 10.78 4.28
C ALA A 37 -6.91 11.80 3.13
N VAL A 38 -5.81 12.31 2.56
CA VAL A 38 -5.88 13.17 1.36
C VAL A 38 -6.41 12.39 0.16
N SER A 39 -5.94 11.17 -0.07
CA SER A 39 -6.40 10.30 -1.16
C SER A 39 -7.90 9.98 -1.06
N ASP A 40 -8.40 9.74 0.16
CA ASP A 40 -9.83 9.49 0.42
C ASP A 40 -10.68 10.72 0.13
N GLU A 41 -10.18 11.91 0.47
CA GLU A 41 -10.82 13.16 0.09
C GLU A 41 -10.86 13.34 -1.42
N GLN A 42 -9.76 13.07 -2.14
CA GLN A 42 -9.73 13.14 -3.60
C GLN A 42 -10.66 12.10 -4.24
N THR A 43 -10.73 10.90 -3.67
CA THR A 43 -11.61 9.82 -4.13
C THR A 43 -13.09 10.22 -4.02
N ARG A 44 -13.47 10.87 -2.92
CA ARG A 44 -14.83 11.42 -2.76
C ARG A 44 -15.15 12.53 -3.76
N LYS A 45 -14.16 13.36 -4.13
CA LYS A 45 -14.34 14.50 -5.05
C LYS A 45 -14.36 14.10 -6.53
N PHE A 46 -13.47 13.19 -6.93
CA PHE A 46 -13.19 12.90 -8.34
C PHE A 46 -13.50 11.46 -8.73
N GLY A 47 -13.89 10.61 -7.78
CA GLY A 47 -14.08 9.17 -7.97
C GLY A 47 -12.77 8.38 -7.90
N VAL A 48 -12.90 7.06 -7.78
CA VAL A 48 -11.79 6.14 -7.52
C VAL A 48 -10.70 6.19 -8.60
N LYS A 49 -11.07 6.06 -9.89
CA LYS A 49 -10.08 5.97 -10.97
C LYS A 49 -9.28 7.27 -11.15
N PRO A 50 -9.90 8.47 -11.21
CA PRO A 50 -9.14 9.72 -11.33
C PRO A 50 -8.28 10.02 -10.09
N ALA A 51 -8.77 9.74 -8.88
CA ALA A 51 -8.00 9.93 -7.65
C ALA A 51 -6.78 9.02 -7.58
N ALA A 52 -6.92 7.74 -7.94
CA ALA A 52 -5.80 6.80 -8.01
C ALA A 52 -4.74 7.24 -9.03
N MET A 53 -5.16 7.73 -10.20
CA MET A 53 -4.23 8.28 -11.20
C MET A 53 -3.51 9.53 -10.67
N ALA A 54 -4.25 10.43 -10.00
CA ALA A 54 -3.68 11.62 -9.40
C ALA A 54 -2.65 11.29 -8.31
N MET A 55 -2.93 10.30 -7.46
CA MET A 55 -2.00 9.83 -6.42
C MET A 55 -0.70 9.29 -7.02
N ASN A 56 -0.78 8.43 -8.04
CA ASN A 56 0.40 7.91 -8.73
C ASN A 56 1.23 9.03 -9.37
N TYR A 57 0.56 10.00 -10.01
CA TYR A 57 1.24 11.14 -10.63
C TYR A 57 1.89 12.06 -9.60
N ALA A 58 1.24 12.27 -8.44
CA ALA A 58 1.80 13.02 -7.32
C ALA A 58 3.02 12.32 -6.71
N ALA A 59 2.93 11.00 -6.50
CA ALA A 59 4.04 10.19 -6.01
C ALA A 59 5.25 10.28 -6.96
N ALA A 60 5.03 10.12 -8.27
CA ALA A 60 6.08 10.25 -9.27
C ALA A 60 6.74 11.65 -9.26
N ARG A 61 5.95 12.72 -9.13
CA ARG A 61 6.47 14.10 -8.99
C ARG A 61 7.31 14.27 -7.73
N HIS A 62 6.85 13.75 -6.61
CA HIS A 62 7.58 13.81 -5.35
C HIS A 62 8.91 13.04 -5.43
N SER A 63 8.88 11.81 -5.96
CA SER A 63 10.08 10.99 -6.15
C SER A 63 11.07 11.62 -7.12
N ALA A 64 10.61 12.24 -8.21
CA ALA A 64 11.47 12.98 -9.13
C ALA A 64 12.12 14.20 -8.46
N HIS A 65 11.40 14.89 -7.57
CA HIS A 65 11.98 15.97 -6.78
C HIS A 65 13.06 15.45 -5.81
N MET A 66 12.79 14.36 -5.09
CA MET A 66 13.77 13.72 -4.20
C MET A 66 15.02 13.28 -4.95
N TYR A 67 14.88 12.70 -6.13
CA TYR A 67 15.99 12.36 -7.01
C TYR A 67 16.92 13.54 -7.27
N LEU A 68 16.36 14.70 -7.63
CA LEU A 68 17.13 15.91 -7.93
C LEU A 68 17.76 16.57 -6.69
N VAL A 69 17.24 16.29 -5.49
CA VAL A 69 17.84 16.74 -4.22
C VAL A 69 18.96 15.80 -3.77
N SER A 70 18.86 14.50 -4.08
CA SER A 70 19.80 13.48 -3.63
C SER A 70 20.97 13.23 -4.59
N VAL A 71 20.80 13.48 -5.89
CA VAL A 71 21.83 13.21 -6.91
C VAL A 71 22.55 14.51 -7.30
N LYS A 72 23.89 14.44 -7.41
CA LYS A 72 24.68 15.56 -7.93
C LYS A 72 24.27 15.86 -9.37
N PRO A 73 24.07 17.12 -9.77
CA PRO A 73 23.60 17.46 -11.12
C PRO A 73 24.43 16.85 -12.26
N ILE A 74 25.75 16.67 -12.06
CA ILE A 74 26.64 16.08 -13.06
C ILE A 74 26.38 14.58 -13.32
N ASP A 75 25.85 13.88 -12.33
CA ASP A 75 25.60 12.43 -12.39
C ASP A 75 24.13 12.10 -12.75
N ALA A 76 23.26 13.11 -12.78
CA ALA A 76 21.81 12.94 -12.94
C ALA A 76 21.39 12.28 -14.28
N ALA A 77 22.21 12.36 -15.33
CA ALA A 77 21.90 11.64 -16.57
C ALA A 77 22.15 10.12 -16.40
N ASN A 78 23.22 9.75 -15.71
CA ASN A 78 23.68 8.37 -15.56
C ASN A 78 22.87 7.62 -14.51
N GLU A 79 22.47 8.29 -13.42
CA GLU A 79 21.75 7.68 -12.31
C GLU A 79 20.24 7.50 -12.58
N ARG A 80 19.70 8.11 -13.65
CA ARG A 80 18.26 8.12 -13.92
C ARG A 80 17.69 6.71 -14.03
N ALA A 81 18.34 5.84 -14.81
CA ALA A 81 17.85 4.48 -15.05
C ALA A 81 17.81 3.66 -13.76
N GLY A 82 18.91 3.68 -13.00
CA GLY A 82 19.00 2.97 -11.71
C GLY A 82 17.96 3.45 -10.69
N PHE A 83 17.70 4.76 -10.62
CA PHE A 83 16.66 5.30 -9.75
C PHE A 83 15.25 4.84 -10.17
N LEU A 84 14.94 4.86 -11.47
CA LEU A 84 13.63 4.40 -11.96
C LEU A 84 13.39 2.92 -11.66
N ASP A 85 14.41 2.08 -11.86
CA ASP A 85 14.35 0.65 -11.57
C ASP A 85 14.17 0.39 -10.07
N TYR A 86 14.92 1.11 -9.23
CA TYR A 86 14.79 1.03 -7.78
C TYR A 86 13.38 1.39 -7.31
N MET A 87 12.86 2.55 -7.72
CA MET A 87 11.55 3.02 -7.29
C MET A 87 10.43 2.10 -7.78
N SER A 88 10.50 1.62 -9.02
CA SER A 88 9.48 0.74 -9.60
C SER A 88 9.49 -0.64 -8.95
N THR A 89 10.68 -1.19 -8.67
CA THR A 89 10.83 -2.46 -7.96
C THR A 89 10.29 -2.37 -6.55
N MET A 90 10.64 -1.30 -5.82
CA MET A 90 10.14 -1.06 -4.46
C MET A 90 8.61 -0.95 -4.43
N PHE A 91 8.02 -0.15 -5.34
CA PHE A 91 6.57 -0.01 -5.43
C PHE A 91 5.88 -1.32 -5.78
N ARG A 92 6.40 -2.08 -6.76
CA ARG A 92 5.85 -3.39 -7.16
C ARG A 92 5.85 -4.37 -5.99
N ARG A 93 6.93 -4.42 -5.21
CA ARG A 93 7.01 -5.26 -4.01
C ARG A 93 5.96 -4.86 -2.98
N MET A 94 5.92 -3.59 -2.56
CA MET A 94 4.95 -3.11 -1.57
C MET A 94 3.50 -3.36 -2.03
N LEU A 95 3.22 -3.18 -3.32
CA LEU A 95 1.89 -3.44 -3.87
C LEU A 95 1.52 -4.93 -3.79
N ASN A 96 2.45 -5.85 -4.07
CA ASN A 96 2.23 -7.29 -3.88
C ASN A 96 1.93 -7.59 -2.40
N GLU A 97 2.75 -7.08 -1.47
CA GLU A 97 2.55 -7.26 -0.02
C GLU A 97 1.15 -6.79 0.42
N HIS A 98 0.68 -5.64 -0.08
CA HIS A 98 -0.63 -5.11 0.25
C HIS A 98 -1.79 -5.87 -0.41
N LEU A 99 -1.62 -6.34 -1.66
CA LEU A 99 -2.63 -7.16 -2.33
C LEU A 99 -2.80 -8.49 -1.60
N ASP A 100 -1.70 -9.14 -1.24
CA ASP A 100 -1.71 -10.39 -0.52
C ASP A 100 -2.34 -10.25 0.87
N GLY A 101 -1.94 -9.22 1.62
CA GLY A 101 -2.48 -8.94 2.95
C GLY A 101 -3.98 -8.60 2.93
N MET A 102 -4.41 -7.71 2.02
CA MET A 102 -5.83 -7.36 1.89
C MET A 102 -6.66 -8.51 1.34
N GLY A 103 -6.10 -9.31 0.42
CA GLY A 103 -6.73 -10.52 -0.10
C GLY A 103 -7.00 -11.51 1.03
N GLU A 104 -5.98 -11.80 1.84
CA GLU A 104 -6.12 -12.68 3.00
C GLU A 104 -7.12 -12.16 4.03
N GLU A 105 -7.03 -10.88 4.43
CA GLU A 105 -7.93 -10.23 5.39
C GLU A 105 -9.40 -10.34 4.94
N ARG A 106 -9.65 -10.20 3.63
CA ARG A 106 -11.00 -10.15 3.05
C ARG A 106 -11.46 -11.50 2.50
N GLY A 107 -10.64 -12.54 2.57
CA GLY A 107 -10.91 -13.84 1.97
C GLY A 107 -11.05 -13.80 0.44
N ILE A 108 -10.31 -12.90 -0.22
CA ILE A 108 -10.30 -12.74 -1.67
C ILE A 108 -9.04 -13.40 -2.24
N ASP A 109 -9.22 -14.29 -3.23
CA ASP A 109 -8.12 -14.80 -4.04
C ASP A 109 -7.64 -13.72 -5.01
N VAL A 110 -6.44 -13.19 -4.76
CA VAL A 110 -5.77 -12.16 -5.57
C VAL A 110 -4.75 -12.73 -6.57
N GLY A 111 -4.66 -14.06 -6.65
CA GLY A 111 -3.69 -14.77 -7.50
C GLY A 111 -2.35 -15.06 -6.81
N GLU A 112 -1.42 -15.64 -7.57
CA GLU A 112 -0.10 -15.99 -7.06
C GLU A 112 0.78 -14.74 -6.90
N SER A 113 1.28 -14.53 -5.69
CA SER A 113 2.22 -13.46 -5.36
C SER A 113 3.58 -13.69 -6.01
N GLU A 114 4.15 -12.64 -6.60
CA GLU A 114 5.53 -12.68 -7.09
C GLU A 114 6.55 -12.85 -5.95
N LEU A 115 6.13 -12.60 -4.71
CA LEU A 115 6.95 -12.74 -3.50
C LEU A 115 6.86 -14.14 -2.88
N ALA A 116 6.09 -15.06 -3.46
CA ALA A 116 5.84 -16.39 -2.90
C ALA A 116 7.13 -17.17 -2.58
N ALA A 117 8.14 -17.10 -3.45
CA ALA A 117 9.43 -17.73 -3.22
C ALA A 117 10.21 -17.10 -2.04
N GLU A 118 10.14 -15.78 -1.89
CA GLU A 118 10.76 -15.06 -0.77
C GLU A 118 10.06 -15.38 0.55
N TYR A 119 8.72 -15.43 0.56
CA TYR A 119 7.94 -15.83 1.73
C TYR A 119 8.25 -17.27 2.15
N ALA A 120 8.31 -18.20 1.19
CA ALA A 120 8.69 -19.59 1.46
C ALA A 120 10.10 -19.68 2.07
N ALA A 121 11.07 -18.91 1.56
CA ALA A 121 12.43 -18.86 2.11
C ALA A 121 12.46 -18.23 3.51
N ALA A 122 11.59 -17.27 3.80
CA ALA A 122 11.45 -16.63 5.11
C ALA A 122 10.58 -17.42 6.10
N GLY A 123 9.98 -18.55 5.68
CA GLY A 123 9.05 -19.33 6.49
C GLY A 123 7.69 -18.65 6.73
N VAL A 124 7.41 -17.56 6.02
CA VAL A 124 6.15 -16.80 6.11
C VAL A 124 5.11 -17.47 5.21
N GLN A 125 3.91 -17.69 5.74
CA GLN A 125 2.77 -18.22 4.98
C GLN A 125 1.81 -17.08 4.70
N ILE A 126 1.88 -16.49 3.50
CA ILE A 126 0.94 -15.46 3.05
C ILE A 126 0.09 -16.05 1.91
N GLY A 127 -1.22 -15.78 1.91
CA GLY A 127 -2.07 -16.04 0.73
C GLY A 127 -2.56 -17.47 0.54
N ARG A 128 -2.96 -18.19 1.60
CA ARG A 128 -3.64 -19.50 1.45
C ARG A 128 -5.16 -19.40 1.53
N MET A 129 -5.79 -18.81 0.51
CA MET A 129 -7.13 -19.25 0.09
C MET A 129 -7.01 -19.95 -1.26
N LYS A 130 -7.03 -21.29 -1.24
CA LYS A 130 -7.01 -22.15 -2.45
C LYS A 130 -8.34 -22.15 -3.21
N GLN A 131 -9.24 -21.22 -2.90
CA GLN A 131 -10.63 -21.27 -3.36
C GLN A 131 -10.97 -19.94 -4.02
N GLN A 132 -11.28 -20.01 -5.31
CA GLN A 132 -11.58 -18.88 -6.16
C GLN A 132 -12.80 -18.12 -5.62
N THR A 133 -12.66 -16.82 -5.35
CA THR A 133 -13.77 -16.00 -4.85
C THR A 133 -14.89 -15.93 -5.89
N PRO A 134 -16.14 -16.30 -5.54
CA PRO A 134 -17.27 -16.21 -6.47
C PRO A 134 -17.52 -14.79 -7.00
N ALA A 135 -17.90 -14.66 -8.29
CA ALA A 135 -18.15 -13.39 -9.00
C ALA A 135 -19.11 -12.40 -8.28
N ASN A 136 -20.05 -12.93 -7.51
CA ASN A 136 -21.05 -12.17 -6.74
C ASN A 136 -20.52 -11.62 -5.40
N GLU A 137 -19.37 -12.11 -4.91
CA GLU A 137 -18.78 -11.69 -3.63
C GLU A 137 -17.73 -10.57 -3.77
N TYR A 138 -17.21 -10.33 -4.98
CA TYR A 138 -16.25 -9.24 -5.26
C TYR A 138 -16.77 -7.84 -4.89
N VAL A 139 -18.08 -7.58 -5.02
CA VAL A 139 -18.70 -6.29 -4.67
C VAL A 139 -18.91 -6.16 -3.16
N ALA A 140 -19.20 -7.26 -2.47
CA ALA A 140 -19.44 -7.27 -1.03
C ALA A 140 -18.12 -7.16 -0.22
N ALA A 141 -17.07 -7.86 -0.66
CA ALA A 141 -15.78 -7.87 0.04
C ALA A 141 -14.93 -6.59 -0.18
N ALA A 142 -15.24 -5.79 -1.21
CA ALA A 142 -14.59 -4.51 -1.46
C ALA A 142 -15.09 -3.35 -0.59
N GLY A 143 -16.16 -3.54 0.20
CA GLY A 143 -16.74 -2.50 1.08
C GLY A 143 -17.30 -1.27 0.36
N ALA A 144 -17.26 -1.24 -0.98
CA ALA A 144 -17.85 -0.18 -1.76
C ALA A 144 -19.34 -0.49 -1.95
N THR A 145 -20.19 0.18 -1.18
CA THR A 145 -21.55 0.45 -1.66
C THR A 145 -21.40 1.06 -3.05
N PRO A 146 -21.91 0.43 -4.12
CA PRO A 146 -21.88 1.06 -5.43
C PRO A 146 -22.51 2.44 -5.29
N PRO A 147 -21.94 3.53 -5.86
CA PRO A 147 -22.66 4.78 -5.93
C PRO A 147 -24.02 4.46 -6.54
N ALA A 148 -25.09 4.90 -5.86
CA ALA A 148 -26.45 4.68 -6.31
C ALA A 148 -26.52 5.04 -7.80
N ALA A 149 -27.11 4.14 -8.60
CA ALA A 149 -27.32 4.39 -10.01
C ALA A 149 -27.87 5.80 -10.18
N SER A 150 -27.15 6.65 -10.90
CA SER A 150 -27.62 7.98 -11.25
C SER A 150 -28.89 7.77 -12.06
N ASN A 151 -30.04 8.07 -11.47
CA ASN A 151 -31.29 8.21 -12.19
C ASN A 151 -31.22 9.52 -12.96
N GLU A 152 -30.60 9.50 -14.14
CA GLU A 152 -30.89 10.40 -15.26
C GLU A 152 -30.76 9.64 -16.59
#